data_AF-A0A388PDR0-F1
#
_entry.id   AF-A0A388PDR0-F1
#
_cell.length_a   1.000
_cell.length_b   1.000
_cell.length_c   1.000
_cell.angle_alpha   90.00
_cell.angle_beta   90.00
_cell.angle_gamma   90.00
#
_symmetry.space_group_name_H-M   'P 1'
#
loop_
_entity.id
_entity.type
_entity.pdbx_description
1 polymer ?
#
loop_
_entity_poly.entity_id
_entity_poly.type
_entity_poly.pdbx_seq_one_letter_code
_entity_poly.pdbx_strand_id
1 'polypeptide(L)'
;MDNNMKPKLVTTWGVIVDLTLTVIFFAWMTTVLKKHVPWVEAGEPVVWAGALLASSCLSGVLWMALSLFRVTLADQMLPKDISDKQGR
;
A
#
# COMPACT_ATOMS: atom_id res chain seq x y z
N MET A 1 -4.30 -22.90 -29.85
CA MET A 1 -3.70 -23.13 -28.51
C MET A 1 -3.41 -21.75 -27.95
N ASP A 2 -4.45 -21.09 -27.44
CA ASP A 2 -4.46 -19.63 -27.34
C ASP A 2 -4.56 -19.24 -25.86
N ASN A 3 -3.42 -19.28 -25.18
CA ASN A 3 -3.30 -19.02 -23.74
C ASN A 3 -2.17 -18.02 -23.44
N ASN A 4 -2.10 -16.83 -24.06
CA ASN A 4 -1.07 -15.85 -23.61
C ASN A 4 -1.18 -14.35 -23.97
N MET A 5 -2.36 -13.79 -24.28
CA MET A 5 -2.50 -12.34 -24.48
C MET A 5 -3.55 -11.71 -23.57
N LYS A 6 -3.59 -12.09 -22.29
CA LYS A 6 -4.25 -11.26 -21.28
C LYS A 6 -3.19 -10.30 -20.73
N PRO A 7 -3.28 -8.97 -20.97
CA PRO A 7 -2.40 -8.02 -20.29
C PRO A 7 -2.52 -8.31 -18.79
N LYS A 8 -1.40 -8.62 -18.14
CA LYS A 8 -1.38 -8.98 -16.72
C LYS A 8 -1.76 -7.71 -15.94
N LEU A 9 -3.04 -7.58 -15.57
CA LEU A 9 -3.58 -6.44 -14.81
C LEU A 9 -2.86 -6.27 -13.45
N VAL A 10 -2.19 -7.31 -12.96
CA VAL A 10 -1.28 -7.22 -11.82
C VAL A 10 0.14 -7.44 -12.34
N THR A 11 0.84 -6.35 -12.58
CA THR A 11 2.29 -6.41 -12.77
C THR A 11 2.92 -6.71 -11.42
N THR A 12 3.68 -7.79 -11.32
CA THR A 12 4.42 -8.18 -10.10
C THR A 12 5.31 -7.03 -9.61
N TRP A 13 5.73 -6.15 -10.53
CA TRP A 13 6.49 -4.95 -10.23
C TRP A 13 5.75 -3.96 -9.32
N GLY A 14 4.44 -3.74 -9.55
CA GLY A 14 3.64 -2.81 -8.76
C GLY A 14 3.52 -3.26 -7.31
N VAL A 15 3.32 -4.56 -7.11
CA VAL A 15 3.27 -5.16 -5.77
C VAL A 15 4.60 -4.97 -5.01
N ILE A 16 5.74 -5.10 -5.69
CA ILE A 16 7.05 -4.90 -5.07
C ILE A 16 7.24 -3.44 -4.64
N VAL A 17 6.83 -2.48 -5.49
CA VAL A 17 6.87 -1.06 -5.16
C VAL A 17 5.98 -0.75 -3.96
N ASP A 18 4.75 -1.26 -3.94
CA ASP A 18 3.82 -1.08 -2.82
C ASP A 18 4.41 -1.63 -1.51
N LEU A 19 5.12 -2.78 -1.57
CA LEU A 19 5.70 -3.46 -0.40
C LEU A 19 6.88 -2.68 0.14
N THR A 20 7.71 -2.17 -0.76
CA THR A 20 8.84 -1.33 -0.39
C THR A 20 8.35 -0.03 0.25
N LEU A 21 7.34 0.62 -0.34
CA LEU A 21 6.82 1.88 0.17
C LEU A 21 6.14 1.74 1.54
N THR A 22 5.40 0.64 1.75
CA THR A 22 4.75 0.36 3.04
C THR A 22 5.73 0.02 4.15
N VAL A 23 6.81 -0.71 3.86
CA VAL A 23 7.87 -1.00 4.85
C VAL A 23 8.61 0.27 5.25
N ILE A 24 8.94 1.14 4.28
CA ILE A 24 9.57 2.43 4.56
C ILE A 24 8.64 3.31 5.41
N PHE A 25 7.36 3.38 5.04
CA PHE A 25 6.37 4.14 5.79
C PHE A 25 6.20 3.61 7.21
N PHE A 26 6.16 2.29 7.40
CA PHE A 26 6.09 1.67 8.73
C PHE A 26 7.29 2.07 9.61
N ALA A 27 8.51 1.91 9.10
CA ALA A 27 9.72 2.27 9.82
C ALA A 27 9.74 3.76 10.18
N TRP A 28 9.36 4.63 9.25
CA TRP A 28 9.29 6.06 9.52
C TRP A 28 8.20 6.41 10.55
N MET A 29 7.02 5.84 10.41
CA MET A 29 5.87 6.18 11.23
C MET A 29 6.03 5.70 12.68
N THR A 30 6.69 4.56 12.91
CA THR A 30 7.06 4.13 14.27
C THR A 30 7.95 5.14 14.99
N THR A 31 8.90 5.80 14.30
CA THR A 31 9.77 6.82 14.92
C THR A 31 9.00 8.09 15.29
N VAL A 32 8.00 8.46 14.48
CA VAL A 32 7.11 9.59 14.75
C VAL A 32 6.23 9.29 15.95
N LEU A 33 5.58 8.12 15.97
CA LEU A 33 4.67 7.73 17.05
C LEU A 33 5.39 7.61 18.40
N LYS A 34 6.62 7.09 18.43
CA LYS A 34 7.39 7.00 19.68
C LYS A 34 7.53 8.35 20.39
N LYS A 35 7.62 9.47 19.64
CA LYS A 35 7.70 10.82 20.21
C LYS A 35 6.35 11.37 20.69
N HIS A 36 5.25 10.87 20.15
CA HIS A 36 3.90 11.39 20.43
C HIS A 36 3.10 10.57 21.43
N VAL A 37 3.53 9.36 21.78
CA VAL A 37 2.83 8.48 22.73
C VAL A 37 3.17 8.90 24.17
N PRO A 38 2.23 9.47 24.95
CA PRO A 38 2.46 9.93 26.31
C PRO A 38 2.29 8.77 27.32
N TRP A 39 2.97 7.64 27.09
CA TRP A 39 2.91 6.45 27.95
C TRP A 39 4.23 6.22 28.72
N VAL A 40 4.97 7.29 29.00
CA VAL A 40 6.25 7.24 29.74
C VAL A 40 6.11 6.50 31.08
N GLU A 41 4.97 6.63 31.75
CA GLU A 41 4.67 6.01 33.05
C GLU A 41 4.44 4.48 32.98
N ALA A 42 4.08 3.94 31.80
CA ALA A 42 3.75 2.51 31.62
C ALA A 42 4.97 1.63 31.29
N GLY A 43 6.15 2.25 31.16
CA GLY A 43 7.41 1.59 30.83
C GLY A 43 7.71 1.55 29.33
N GLU A 44 9.02 1.63 29.00
CA GLU A 44 9.54 1.60 27.62
C GLU A 44 8.97 0.48 26.71
N PRO A 45 8.75 -0.77 27.15
CA PRO A 45 8.24 -1.81 26.26
C PRO A 45 6.78 -1.55 25.82
N VAL A 46 5.97 -0.90 26.65
CA VAL A 46 4.57 -0.61 26.33
C VAL A 46 4.46 0.52 25.31
N VAL A 47 5.33 1.52 25.42
CA VAL A 47 5.44 2.61 24.44
C VAL A 47 5.83 2.06 23.06
N TRP A 48 6.79 1.14 23.01
CA TRP A 48 7.20 0.47 21.78
C TRP A 48 6.08 -0.39 21.20
N ALA A 49 5.40 -1.20 22.02
CA ALA A 49 4.28 -2.02 21.57
C ALA A 49 3.13 -1.16 21.01
N GLY A 50 2.78 -0.07 21.69
CA GLY A 50 1.74 0.87 21.24
C GLY A 50 2.11 1.55 19.92
N ALA A 51 3.36 2.01 19.79
CA ALA A 51 3.84 2.63 18.55
C ALA A 51 3.86 1.63 17.37
N LEU A 52 4.24 0.38 17.62
CA LEU A 52 4.25 -0.68 16.61
C LEU A 52 2.84 -1.04 16.15
N LEU A 53 1.90 -1.23 17.08
CA LEU A 53 0.51 -1.57 16.77
C LEU A 53 -0.21 -0.47 15.99
N ALA A 54 -0.01 0.79 16.40
CA ALA A 54 -0.59 1.93 15.71
C ALA A 54 0.06 2.14 14.33
N SER A 55 1.38 2.00 14.22
CA SER A 55 2.06 2.09 12.93
C SER A 55 1.70 0.94 11.99
N SER A 56 1.49 -0.28 12.49
CA SER A 56 1.09 -1.43 11.67
C SER A 56 -0.31 -1.24 11.10
N CYS A 57 -1.24 -0.67 11.88
CA CYS A 57 -2.58 -0.33 11.41
C CYS A 57 -2.52 0.70 10.27
N LEU A 58 -1.80 1.80 10.47
CA LEU A 58 -1.65 2.87 9.46
C LEU A 58 -0.97 2.35 8.18
N SER A 59 0.03 1.49 8.32
CA SER A 59 0.73 0.88 7.18
C SER A 59 -0.18 -0.11 6.43
N GLY A 60 -1.06 -0.81 7.13
CA GLY A 60 -2.10 -1.64 6.53
C GLY A 60 -3.13 -0.84 5.72
N VAL A 61 -3.55 0.32 6.22
CA VAL A 61 -4.44 1.23 5.47
C VAL A 61 -3.72 1.78 4.24
N LEU A 62 -2.44 2.17 4.37
CA LEU A 62 -1.62 2.61 3.24
C LEU A 62 -1.52 1.52 2.15
N TRP A 63 -1.31 0.26 2.55
CA TRP A 63 -1.27 -0.89 1.63
C TRP A 63 -2.57 -1.03 0.83
N MET A 64 -3.72 -0.90 1.50
CA MET A 64 -5.02 -0.94 0.85
C MET A 64 -5.21 0.24 -0.11
N ALA A 65 -4.77 1.44 0.27
CA ALA A 65 -4.82 2.62 -0.59
C ALA A 65 -3.97 2.46 -1.85
N LEU A 66 -2.75 1.92 -1.74
CA LEU A 66 -1.88 1.61 -2.88
C LEU A 66 -2.50 0.55 -3.80
N SER A 67 -3.16 -0.44 -3.20
CA SER A 67 -3.89 -1.49 -3.92
C SER A 67 -5.08 -0.97 -4.74
N LEU A 68 -5.68 0.15 -4.33
CA LEU A 68 -6.71 0.86 -5.11
C LEU A 68 -6.07 1.78 -6.15
N PHE A 69 -5.03 2.52 -5.77
CA PHE A 69 -4.31 3.43 -6.67
C PHE A 69 -3.78 2.72 -7.91
N ARG A 70 -3.22 1.51 -7.77
CA ARG A 70 -2.77 0.71 -8.91
C ARG A 70 -3.91 0.34 -9.88
N VAL A 71 -5.12 0.11 -9.37
CA VAL A 71 -6.29 -0.24 -10.21
C VAL A 71 -6.74 1.01 -10.96
N THR A 72 -6.82 2.15 -10.28
CA THR A 72 -7.11 3.44 -10.93
C THR A 72 -6.04 3.80 -11.96
N LEU A 73 -4.75 3.61 -11.64
CA LEU A 73 -3.66 3.87 -12.56
C LEU A 73 -3.74 2.98 -13.81
N ALA A 74 -4.04 1.69 -13.63
CA ALA A 74 -4.24 0.77 -14.76
C ALA A 74 -5.44 1.18 -15.63
N ASP A 75 -6.52 1.66 -15.01
CA ASP A 75 -7.71 2.16 -15.71
C ASP A 75 -7.41 3.45 -16.48
N GLN A 76 -6.65 4.39 -15.91
CA GLN A 76 -6.24 5.62 -16.57
C GLN A 76 -5.20 5.42 -17.69
N MET A 77 -4.33 4.42 -17.55
CA MET A 77 -3.35 4.06 -18.58
C MET A 77 -3.96 3.25 -19.72
N LEU A 78 -5.21 2.79 -19.59
CA LEU A 78 -5.92 2.08 -20.65
C LEU A 78 -6.28 3.09 -21.75
N PRO A 79 -5.77 2.92 -22.98
CA PRO A 79 -5.97 3.91 -24.03
C PRO A 79 -7.44 3.92 -24.50
N LYS A 80 -7.98 5.13 -24.66
CA LYS A 80 -9.43 5.40 -24.82
C LYS A 80 -10.06 4.76 -26.06
N ASP A 81 -9.26 4.33 -27.03
CA ASP A 81 -9.65 3.66 -28.27
C ASP A 81 -10.16 2.21 -28.07
N ILE A 82 -9.72 1.53 -27.00
CA ILE A 82 -10.23 0.19 -26.65
C ILE A 82 -11.60 0.26 -25.96
N SER A 83 -11.86 1.35 -25.22
CA SER A 83 -13.16 1.59 -24.57
C SER A 83 -14.31 1.76 -25.57
N ASP A 84 -14.04 2.33 -26.75
CA ASP A 84 -15.06 2.55 -27.79
C ASP A 84 -15.48 1.24 -28.49
N LYS A 85 -14.55 0.27 -28.60
CA LYS A 85 -14.83 -1.06 -29.17
C LYS A 85 -15.50 -2.05 -28.23
N GLN A 86 -15.34 -1.89 -26.91
CA GLN A 86 -15.91 -2.81 -25.93
C GLN A 86 -17.38 -2.51 -25.58
N GLY A 87 -17.90 -1.35 -26.01
CA GLY A 87 -19.31 -0.95 -25.86
C GLY A 87 -20.19 -1.20 -27.09
N ARG A 88 -19.68 -1.85 -28.15
CA ARG A 88 -20.46 -2.30 -29.31
C ARG A 88 -20.60 -3.81 -29.37
#